data_AF-A0A2S7A790-F1
#
_entry.id   AF-A0A2S7A790-F1
#
_cell.length_a   1.000
_cell.length_b   1.000
_cell.length_c   1.000
_cell.angle_alpha   90.00
_cell.angle_beta   90.00
_cell.angle_gamma   90.00
#
_symmetry.space_group_name_H-M   'P 1'
#
loop_
_entity.id
_entity.type
_entity.pdbx_description
1 polymer ?
#
loop_
_entity_poly.entity_id
_entity_poly.type
_entity_poly.pdbx_seq_one_letter_code
_entity_poly.pdbx_strand_id
1 'polypeptide(L)' 'MLLDRVHLAQGKHQRYGTQFVRNEDGELVLQEPVEDLASIDARRAQMDLMPLGIYQCVLRATYEGNLPVDQ' A
#
# COMPACT_ATOMS: atom_id res chain seq x y z
N MET A 1 -7.23 -1.58 -1.53
CA MET A 1 -8.62 -1.62 -1.01
C MET A 1 -9.32 -0.33 -1.41
N LEU A 2 -10.62 -0.37 -1.67
CA LEU A 2 -11.35 0.84 -2.07
C LEU A 2 -11.33 1.92 -0.97
N LEU A 3 -11.39 1.51 0.30
CA LEU A 3 -11.32 2.42 1.45
C LEU A 3 -10.06 3.30 1.43
N ASP A 4 -8.88 2.68 1.34
CA ASP A 4 -7.61 3.43 1.34
C ASP A 4 -7.49 4.35 0.12
N ARG A 5 -7.99 3.92 -1.05
CA ARG A 5 -8.04 4.77 -2.25
C ARG A 5 -8.92 6.00 -2.03
N VAL A 6 -10.10 5.83 -1.44
CA VAL A 6 -11.02 6.94 -1.13
C VAL A 6 -10.41 7.86 -0.06
N HIS A 7 -9.72 7.31 0.94
CA HIS A 7 -9.01 8.11 1.93
C HIS A 7 -7.97 9.02 1.29
N LEU A 8 -7.09 8.47 0.45
CA LEU A 8 -6.07 9.26 -0.24
C LEU A 8 -6.70 10.34 -1.15
N ALA A 9 -7.75 10.01 -1.89
CA ALA A 9 -8.47 10.98 -2.73
C ALA A 9 -9.09 12.13 -1.92
N GLN A 10 -9.37 11.90 -0.63
CA GLN A 10 -9.88 12.90 0.31
C GLN A 10 -8.76 13.60 1.10
N GLY A 11 -7.48 13.35 0.81
CA GLY A 11 -6.34 13.88 1.56
C GLY A 11 -6.17 13.26 2.95
N LYS A 12 -6.76 12.09 3.20
CA LYS A 12 -6.67 11.35 4.46
C LYS A 12 -5.60 10.26 4.39
N HIS A 13 -5.19 9.80 5.56
CA HIS A 13 -4.25 8.71 5.73
C HIS A 13 -4.89 7.36 5.34
N GLN A 14 -4.12 6.51 4.66
CA GLN A 14 -4.49 5.12 4.46
C GLN A 14 -4.56 4.38 5.80
N ARG A 15 -5.55 3.53 5.98
CA ARG A 15 -5.73 2.79 7.24
C ARG A 15 -5.02 1.45 7.23
N TYR A 16 -5.04 0.77 6.08
CA TYR A 16 -4.49 -0.59 5.93
C TYR A 16 -3.28 -0.65 4.99
N GLY A 17 -2.87 0.47 4.39
CA GLY A 17 -1.67 0.56 3.56
C GLY A 17 -1.76 -0.32 2.31
N THR A 18 -2.88 -0.25 1.59
CA THR A 18 -3.11 -1.09 0.42
C THR A 18 -2.86 -0.40 -0.92
N GLN A 19 -2.64 0.92 -0.91
CA GLN A 19 -2.31 1.70 -2.09
C GLN A 19 -0.80 1.90 -2.19
N PHE A 20 -0.26 1.55 -3.35
CA PHE A 20 1.15 1.61 -3.71
C PHE A 20 1.30 2.40 -5.00
N VAL A 21 2.42 3.08 -5.16
CA VAL A 21 2.80 3.84 -6.36
C VAL A 21 4.21 3.45 -6.79
N ARG A 22 4.60 3.77 -8.02
CA ARG A 22 6.01 3.70 -8.41
C ARG A 22 6.73 4.98 -8.01
N ASN A 23 7.92 4.85 -7.45
CA ASN A 23 8.83 5.99 -7.29
C ASN A 23 9.52 6.31 -8.63
N GLU A 24 10.36 7.35 -8.64
CA GLU A 24 11.13 7.78 -9.82
C GLU A 24 12.07 6.68 -10.35
N ASP A 25 12.50 5.77 -9.47
CA ASP A 25 13.34 4.61 -9.79
C ASP A 25 12.53 3.42 -10.35
N GLY A 26 11.20 3.55 -10.45
CA GLY A 26 10.30 2.51 -10.93
C GLY A 26 9.98 1.41 -9.92
N GLU A 27 10.44 1.54 -8.67
CA GLU A 27 10.17 0.62 -7.58
C GLU A 27 8.78 0.85 -7.00
N LEU A 28 8.12 -0.24 -6.60
CA LEU A 28 6.81 -0.17 -5.96
C LEU A 28 6.95 0.24 -4.49
N VAL A 29 6.55 1.46 -4.17
CA VAL A 29 6.62 2.03 -2.82
C VAL A 29 5.21 2.26 -2.26
N LEU A 30 5.08 2.17 -0.92
CA LEU A 30 3.82 2.43 -0.24
C LEU A 30 3.46 3.91 -0.40
N GLN A 31 2.23 4.20 -0.84
CA GLN A 31 1.80 5.57 -1.05
C GLN A 31 1.56 6.28 0.29
N GLU A 32 2.17 7.43 0.52
CA GLU A 32 1.92 8.22 1.72
C GLU A 32 0.71 9.16 1.53
N PRO A 33 -0.01 9.52 2.61
CA PRO A 33 0.29 9.21 4.02
C PRO A 33 -0.44 7.97 4.55
N VAL A 34 0.12 7.32 5.58
CA VAL A 34 -0.42 6.08 6.20
C VAL A 34 -0.64 6.29 7.69
N GLU A 35 -1.79 5.84 8.20
CA GLU A 35 -2.14 5.87 9.61
C GLU A 35 -1.22 4.91 10.34
N ASP A 36 -0.46 5.40 11.33
CA ASP A 36 0.38 4.65 12.26
C ASP A 36 0.98 3.35 11.70
N LEU A 37 2.07 3.48 10.94
CA LEU A 37 2.79 2.35 10.34
C LEU A 37 3.25 1.32 11.38
N ALA A 38 3.50 1.71 12.63
CA ALA A 38 3.99 0.78 13.65
C ALA A 38 2.92 -0.25 14.07
N SER A 39 1.64 0.12 14.04
CA SER A 39 0.53 -0.76 14.42
C SER A 39 -0.30 -1.28 13.25
N ILE A 40 0.13 -1.02 12.01
CA ILE A 40 -0.63 -1.38 10.81
C ILE A 40 -0.90 -2.89 10.69
N ASP A 41 0.07 -3.72 11.07
CA ASP A 41 -0.08 -5.17 11.00
C ASP A 41 -1.13 -5.70 11.98
N ALA A 42 -1.29 -5.05 13.14
CA ALA A 42 -2.36 -5.40 14.07
C ALA A 42 -3.75 -5.08 13.49
N ARG A 43 -3.90 -3.94 12.79
CA ARG A 43 -5.15 -3.60 12.08
C ARG A 43 -5.42 -4.54 10.92
N ARG A 44 -4.37 -4.92 10.18
CA ARG A 44 -4.46 -5.87 9.07
C ARG A 44 -4.88 -7.25 9.56
N ALA A 45 -4.31 -7.72 10.67
CA ALA A 45 -4.68 -9.00 11.29
C ALA A 45 -6.16 -9.04 11.73
N GLN A 46 -6.73 -7.94 12.22
CA GLN A 46 -8.16 -7.86 12.57
C GLN A 46 -9.09 -8.06 11.36
N MET A 47 -8.57 -7.87 10.14
CA MET A 47 -9.28 -8.01 8.87
C MET A 47 -8.84 -9.28 8.11
N ASP A 48 -8.12 -10.20 8.75
CA ASP A 48 -7.49 -11.38 8.14
C ASP A 48 -6.58 -11.04 6.94
N LEU A 49 -5.99 -9.86 6.97
CA LEU A 49 -5.02 -9.43 5.96
C LEU A 49 -3.61 -9.85 6.39
N MET A 50 -2.85 -10.34 5.41
CA MET A 50 -1.43 -10.61 5.53
C MET A 50 -0.65 -9.36 6.01
N PRO A 51 0.42 -9.49 6.81
CA PRO A 51 1.27 -8.37 7.21
C PRO A 51 1.75 -7.53 6.02
N LEU A 52 1.91 -6.22 6.24
CA LEU A 52 2.25 -5.25 5.20
C LEU A 52 3.55 -5.63 4.48
N GLY A 53 4.59 -6.03 5.22
CA GLY A 53 5.88 -6.40 4.62
C GLY A 53 5.78 -7.62 3.70
N ILE A 54 4.99 -8.64 4.07
CA ILE A 54 4.79 -9.81 3.20
C ILE A 54 3.92 -9.43 1.99
N TYR A 55 2.90 -8.58 2.19
CA TYR A 55 2.09 -8.07 1.09
C TYR A 55 2.94 -7.28 0.08
N GLN A 56 3.90 -6.47 0.55
CA GLN A 56 4.88 -5.78 -0.30
C GLN A 56 5.72 -6.76 -1.11
N CYS A 57 6.23 -7.83 -0.49
CA CYS A 57 6.97 -8.87 -1.20
C CYS A 57 6.14 -9.53 -2.31
N VAL A 58 4.88 -9.87 -2.03
CA VAL A 58 3.97 -10.47 -3.02
C VAL A 58 3.70 -9.49 -4.16
N LEU A 59 3.43 -8.22 -3.85
CA LEU A 59 3.21 -7.19 -4.87
C LEU A 59 4.43 -7.00 -5.75
N ARG A 60 5.63 -6.93 -5.17
CA ARG A 60 6.89 -6.86 -5.93
C ARG A 60 7.04 -8.07 -6.85
N ALA A 61 6.92 -9.28 -6.32
CA ALA A 61 7.02 -10.51 -7.12
C ALA A 61 5.97 -10.59 -8.25
N THR A 62 4.78 -10.02 -8.06
CA THR A 62 3.68 -10.06 -9.04
C THR A 62 3.78 -8.94 -10.08
N TYR A 63 4.30 -7.78 -9.70
CA TYR A 63 4.17 -6.53 -10.45
C TYR A 63 5.49 -5.77 -10.75
N GLU A 64 6.63 -6.21 -10.21
CA GLU A 64 7.96 -5.76 -10.67
C GLU A 64 8.11 -6.13 -12.16
N GLY A 65 7.78 -5.18 -13.03
CA GLY A 65 7.84 -5.31 -14.48
C GLY A 65 6.56 -4.96 -15.24
N ASN A 66 5.37 -4.92 -14.60
CA ASN A 66 4.09 -4.88 -15.34
C ASN A 66 3.04 -3.86 -14.87
N LEU A 67 3.38 -2.94 -13.96
CA LEU A 67 2.50 -1.80 -13.63
C LEU A 67 2.85 -0.59 -14.49
N PRO A 68 1.88 0.07 -15.14
CA PRO A 68 2.14 1.34 -15.80
C PRO A 68 2.65 2.35 -14.77
N VAL A 69 3.68 3.11 -15.15
CA VAL A 69 4.09 4.32 -14.44
C VAL A 69 2.95 5.30 -14.65
N ASP A 70 2.20 5.65 -13.60
CA ASP A 70 1.24 6.75 -13.70
C ASP A 70 2.02 8.01 -14.11
N GLN A 71 1.61 8.59 -15.24
CA GLN A 71 2.15 9.83 -15.83
C GLN A 71 1.61 11.07 -15.12
#